data_AF-A0A3B0YJA5-F1
#
_entry.id   AF-A0A3B0YJA5-F1
#
_cell.length_a   1.000
_cell.length_b   1.000
_cell.length_c   1.000
_cell.angle_alpha   90.00
_cell.angle_beta   90.00
_cell.angle_gamma   90.00
#
_symmetry.space_group_name_H-M   'P 1'
#
loop_
_entity.id
_entity.type
_entity.pdbx_description
1 polymer ?
#
loop_
_entity_poly.entity_id
_entity_poly.type
_entity_poly.pdbx_seq_one_letter_code
_entity_poly.pdbx_strand_id
1 'polypeptide(L)'
;MRQNPTKILDDFEFAAGVPKVQVQQLSSLSFIERAENIVLLGSSGVGKTHIAIALGYKAVQSSVKTRFISVSDLILQLSTA
;
A
#
# COMPACT_ATOMS: atom_id res chain seq x y z
N MET A 1 2.00 -16.43 9.66
CA MET A 1 0.95 -15.55 9.11
C MET A 1 0.72 -15.95 7.65
N ARG A 2 -0.20 -16.87 7.35
CA ARG A 2 -0.54 -17.23 5.96
C ARG A 2 -1.52 -16.18 5.45
N GLN A 3 -1.09 -15.33 4.52
CA GLN A 3 -1.91 -14.25 3.95
C GLN A 3 -2.77 -14.80 2.79
N ASN A 4 -4.04 -14.42 2.77
CA ASN A 4 -5.05 -14.84 1.80
C ASN A 4 -4.68 -14.38 0.36
N PRO A 5 -5.01 -15.16 -0.69
CA PRO A 5 -4.69 -14.85 -2.08
C PRO A 5 -5.37 -13.58 -2.62
N THR A 6 -6.39 -13.04 -1.94
CA THR A 6 -7.27 -11.96 -2.43
C THR A 6 -6.69 -10.54 -2.34
N LYS A 7 -5.38 -10.37 -2.12
CA LYS A 7 -4.74 -9.04 -1.91
C LYS A 7 -3.59 -8.76 -2.88
N ILE A 8 -3.73 -9.23 -4.11
CA ILE A 8 -2.78 -9.00 -5.19
C ILE A 8 -3.31 -7.85 -6.04
N LEU A 9 -2.40 -6.96 -6.49
CA LEU A 9 -2.76 -5.79 -7.29
C LEU A 9 -3.51 -6.18 -8.59
N ASP A 10 -3.22 -7.37 -9.10
CA ASP A 10 -3.76 -7.91 -10.36
C ASP A 10 -5.20 -8.42 -10.23
N ASP A 11 -5.64 -8.78 -9.01
CA ASP A 11 -6.99 -9.29 -8.72
C ASP A 11 -7.94 -8.18 -8.21
N PHE A 12 -7.50 -6.92 -8.17
CA PHE A 12 -8.29 -5.82 -7.62
C PHE A 12 -9.13 -5.09 -8.68
N GLU A 13 -10.45 -5.19 -8.54
CA GLU A 13 -11.38 -4.33 -9.28
C GLU A 13 -11.34 -2.90 -8.70
N PHE A 14 -10.62 -2.02 -9.38
CA PHE A 14 -10.55 -0.62 -9.00
C PHE A 14 -11.92 0.06 -9.09
N ALA A 15 -12.28 0.79 -8.03
CA ALA A 15 -13.43 1.68 -8.04
C ALA A 15 -13.33 2.72 -9.17
N ALA A 16 -14.49 3.21 -9.63
CA ALA A 16 -14.55 4.24 -10.66
C ALA A 16 -13.76 5.50 -10.24
N GLY A 17 -12.92 6.01 -11.14
CA GLY A 17 -12.09 7.19 -10.91
C GLY A 17 -10.71 6.92 -10.31
N VAL A 18 -10.36 5.69 -9.95
CA VAL A 18 -8.98 5.36 -9.55
C VAL A 18 -8.07 5.35 -10.79
N PRO A 19 -6.93 6.09 -10.79
CA PRO A 19 -6.02 6.13 -11.94
C PRO A 19 -5.22 4.82 -12.06
N LYS A 20 -5.81 3.81 -12.72
CA LYS A 20 -5.25 2.46 -12.87
C LYS A 20 -3.80 2.46 -13.37
N VAL A 21 -3.49 3.28 -14.36
CA VAL A 21 -2.14 3.39 -14.94
C VAL A 21 -1.12 3.83 -13.88
N GLN A 22 -1.46 4.85 -13.09
CA GLN A 22 -0.59 5.34 -12.03
C GLN A 22 -0.39 4.26 -10.95
N VAL A 23 -1.46 3.56 -10.55
CA VAL A 23 -1.35 2.46 -9.58
C VAL A 23 -0.49 1.31 -10.10
N GLN A 24 -0.62 0.95 -11.38
CA GLN A 24 0.22 -0.06 -12.02
C GLN A 24 1.70 0.37 -12.07
N GLN A 25 1.99 1.64 -12.33
CA GLN A 25 3.36 2.18 -12.30
C GLN A 25 4.00 2.05 -10.90
N LEU A 26 3.22 2.28 -9.82
CA LEU A 26 3.68 2.09 -8.45
C LEU A 26 4.08 0.64 -8.16
N SER A 27 3.54 -0.32 -8.91
CA SER A 27 3.91 -1.74 -8.77
C SER A 27 5.38 -2.02 -9.16
N SER A 28 6.07 -1.09 -9.83
CA SER A 28 7.52 -1.19 -10.05
C SER A 28 8.35 -1.02 -8.78
N LEU A 29 7.75 -0.49 -7.70
CA LEU A 29 8.42 -0.12 -6.45
C LEU A 29 9.53 0.93 -6.58
N SER A 30 9.70 1.53 -7.76
CA SER A 30 10.76 2.52 -8.04
C SER A 30 10.70 3.78 -7.17
N PHE A 31 9.55 4.07 -6.55
CA PHE A 31 9.40 5.16 -5.57
C PHE A 31 10.25 4.94 -4.31
N ILE A 32 10.54 3.68 -3.96
CA ILE A 32 11.36 3.34 -2.79
C ILE A 32 12.80 3.78 -3.02
N GLU A 33 13.37 3.47 -4.19
CA GLU A 33 14.73 3.86 -4.57
C GLU A 33 14.88 5.38 -4.70
N ARG A 34 13.80 6.07 -5.14
CA ARG A 34 13.75 7.53 -5.24
C ARG A 34 13.45 8.25 -3.92
N ALA A 35 13.23 7.51 -2.82
CA ALA A 35 12.81 8.07 -1.53
C ALA A 35 11.54 8.95 -1.62
N GLU A 36 10.58 8.54 -2.46
CA GLU A 36 9.32 9.23 -2.67
C GLU A 36 8.20 8.66 -1.79
N ASN A 37 7.41 9.56 -1.19
CA ASN A 37 6.23 9.18 -0.42
C ASN A 37 5.00 9.04 -1.33
N ILE A 38 4.18 8.02 -1.06
CA ILE A 38 2.88 7.84 -1.71
C ILE A 38 1.79 8.20 -0.73
N VAL A 39 0.90 9.11 -1.12
CA VAL A 39 -0.31 9.46 -0.37
C VAL A 39 -1.53 9.08 -1.19
N LEU A 40 -2.37 8.19 -0.66
CA LEU A 40 -3.61 7.75 -1.31
C LEU A 40 -4.78 8.58 -0.77
N LEU A 41 -5.40 9.39 -1.62
CA LEU A 41 -6.52 10.26 -1.27
C LEU A 41 -7.79 9.84 -2.04
N GLY A 42 -8.95 9.99 -1.40
CA GLY A 42 -10.26 9.69 -2.00
C GLY A 42 -11.29 9.24 -0.97
N SER A 43 -12.56 9.13 -1.41
CA SER A 43 -13.71 8.74 -0.58
C SER A 43 -13.51 7.40 0.13
N SER A 44 -14.29 7.14 1.20
CA SER A 44 -14.28 5.83 1.85
C SER A 44 -14.68 4.71 0.87
N GLY A 45 -14.13 3.51 1.03
CA GLY A 45 -14.49 2.34 0.22
C GLY A 45 -13.82 2.23 -1.17
N VAL A 46 -13.06 3.23 -1.64
CA VAL A 46 -12.48 3.21 -3.01
C VAL A 46 -11.20 2.36 -3.18
N GLY A 47 -10.80 1.59 -2.17
CA GLY A 47 -9.66 0.67 -2.27
C GLY A 47 -8.30 1.18 -1.78
N LYS A 48 -8.21 2.35 -1.12
CA LYS A 48 -6.94 2.92 -0.64
C LYS A 48 -6.10 1.94 0.20
N THR A 49 -6.71 1.34 1.22
CA THR A 49 -6.04 0.35 2.09
C THR A 49 -5.65 -0.90 1.30
N HIS A 50 -6.47 -1.32 0.34
CA HIS A 50 -6.16 -2.46 -0.51
C HIS A 50 -4.89 -2.19 -1.35
N ILE A 51 -4.84 -1.05 -2.03
CA ILE A 51 -3.67 -0.63 -2.82
C ILE A 51 -2.41 -0.57 -1.96
N ALA A 52 -2.49 0.05 -0.78
CA ALA A 52 -1.35 0.12 0.15
C ALA A 52 -0.85 -1.27 0.57
N ILE A 53 -1.77 -2.20 0.88
CA ILE A 53 -1.41 -3.58 1.25
C ILE A 53 -0.81 -4.33 0.08
N ALA A 54 -1.36 -4.20 -1.13
CA ALA A 54 -0.86 -4.88 -2.32
C ALA A 54 0.55 -4.39 -2.71
N LEU A 55 0.80 -3.07 -2.63
CA LEU A 55 2.14 -2.51 -2.81
C LEU A 55 3.12 -2.99 -1.73
N GLY A 56 2.68 -2.99 -0.46
CA GLY A 56 3.48 -3.51 0.65
C GLY A 56 3.79 -5.00 0.51
N TYR A 57 2.84 -5.80 0.02
CA TYR A 57 3.05 -7.21 -0.27
C TYR A 57 4.08 -7.42 -1.38
N LYS A 58 4.01 -6.63 -2.47
CA LYS A 58 5.01 -6.65 -3.53
C LYS A 58 6.40 -6.25 -3.02
N ALA A 59 6.47 -5.25 -2.14
CA ALA A 59 7.71 -4.86 -1.48
C ALA A 59 8.32 -6.00 -0.65
N VAL A 60 7.50 -6.75 0.11
CA VAL A 60 7.95 -7.96 0.83
C VAL A 60 8.46 -9.03 -0.12
N GLN A 61 7.78 -9.27 -1.25
CA GLN A 61 8.26 -10.22 -2.28
C GLN A 61 9.62 -9.80 -2.86
N SER A 62 9.87 -8.50 -2.98
CA SER A 62 11.17 -7.93 -3.35
C SER A 62 12.15 -7.80 -2.19
N SER A 63 11.92 -8.48 -1.06
CA SER A 63 12.78 -8.48 0.13
C SER A 63 12.99 -7.10 0.79
N VAL A 64 12.05 -6.18 0.59
CA VAL A 64 12.01 -4.88 1.28
C VAL A 64 11.24 -5.03 2.59
N LYS A 65 11.88 -4.64 3.71
CA LYS A 65 11.23 -4.61 5.02
C LYS A 65 10.06 -3.63 5.00
N THR A 66 8.87 -4.15 5.29
CA THR A 66 7.61 -3.40 5.19
C THR A 66 6.84 -3.50 6.50
N ARG A 67 6.21 -2.40 6.94
CA ARG A 67 5.33 -2.36 8.11
C ARG A 67 4.00 -1.75 7.71
N PHE A 68 2.91 -2.38 8.17
CA PHE A 68 1.57 -1.78 8.14
C PHE A 68 1.18 -1.41 9.56
N ILE A 69 0.83 -0.14 9.78
CA ILE A 69 0.48 0.40 11.10
C ILE A 69 -0.62 1.45 10.93
N SER A 70 -1.55 1.52 11.88
CA SER A 70 -2.51 2.63 11.91
C SER A 70 -1.81 3.91 12.38
N VAL A 71 -2.31 5.08 11.96
CA VAL A 71 -1.74 6.36 12.41
C VAL A 71 -1.85 6.49 13.94
N SER A 72 -2.95 6.04 14.53
CA SER A 72 -3.14 6.05 15.98
C SER A 72 -2.10 5.21 16.72
N ASP A 73 -1.84 3.99 16.25
CA ASP A 73 -0.81 3.12 16.85
C ASP A 73 0.59 3.69 16.65
N LEU A 74 0.85 4.31 15.50
CA LEU A 74 2.13 4.96 15.23
C LEU A 74 2.38 6.13 16.18
N ILE A 75 1.39 7.00 16.37
CA ILE A 75 1.48 8.12 17.33
C ILE A 75 1.71 7.59 18.74
N LEU A 76 0.98 6.55 19.15
CA LEU A 76 1.17 5.94 20.46
C LEU A 76 2.62 5.44 20.64
N GLN A 77 3.15 4.68 19.68
CA GLN A 77 4.53 4.16 19.71
C GLN A 77 5.56 5.29 19.80
N LEU A 78 5.36 6.38 19.07
CA LEU A 78 6.26 7.54 19.08
C LEU A 78 6.17 8.35 20.38
N SER A 79 5.01 8.36 21.05
CA SER A 79 4.81 9.10 22.30
C SER A 79 5.32 8.39 23.54
N THR A 80 5.46 7.06 23.47
CA THR A 80 5.98 6.22 24.56
C THR A 80 7.49 5.94 24.44
N ALA A 81 8.12 6.39 23.36
CA ALA A 81 9.56 6.29 23.11
C ALA A 81 10.29 7.49 23.71
#